data_AF-A0A292Z042-F1
#
_entry.id   AF-A0A292Z042-F1
#
_cell.length_a   1.000
_cell.length_b   1.000
_cell.length_c   1.000
_cell.angle_alpha   90.00
_cell.angle_beta   90.00
_cell.angle_gamma   90.00
#
_symmetry.space_group_name_H-M   'P 1'
#
loop_
_entity.id
_entity.type
_entity.pdbx_description
1 polymer ?
#
loop_
_entity_poly.entity_id
_entity_poly.type
_entity_poly.pdbx_seq_one_letter_code
_entity_poly.pdbx_strand_id
1 'polypeptide(L)'
;MRSHDYSGSFGADGVRRQVRRSVPEVPAEAGLVVEDPASGFCGAVVKADIREVTLEDRHGRRRVFPLRPAAFLFEGAPATLVVPKAAPRSPGRSASGSVAVANVKARTARASRIWVEGIHDAALVETVWGHDLRVEGIVVEPMHGMDDLAAAVADFGPAPHRRLGILVDHLVTGSKETRAAHAVAGPDVLVTGHPFVDVWQAVKPSVVGIRAWPVVPRGTDWKTGVCDALRWGEPADGARRVLGAVRSFRDLESDLIGAVEQLIDFVTVTG
;
A
#
# COMPACT_ATOMS: atom_id res chain seq x y z
N MET A 1 -49.49 54.27 -21.99
CA MET A 1 -48.29 54.86 -21.34
C MET A 1 -47.88 53.91 -20.22
N ARG A 2 -46.90 53.02 -20.45
CA ARG A 2 -46.47 52.03 -19.43
C ARG A 2 -45.42 52.68 -18.53
N SER A 3 -45.75 52.88 -17.26
CA SER A 3 -44.80 53.33 -16.25
C SER A 3 -43.78 52.23 -16.00
N HIS A 4 -42.49 52.53 -16.19
CA HIS A 4 -41.42 51.63 -15.78
C HIS A 4 -41.37 51.61 -14.26
N ASP A 5 -41.56 50.42 -13.68
CA ASP A 5 -41.45 50.21 -12.25
C ASP A 5 -39.96 50.16 -11.86
N TYR A 6 -39.54 51.08 -11.00
CA TYR A 6 -38.19 51.18 -10.46
C TYR A 6 -38.09 50.60 -9.04
N SER A 7 -39.05 49.75 -8.63
CA SER A 7 -39.05 49.06 -7.35
C SER A 7 -37.87 48.08 -7.23
N GLY A 8 -36.70 48.58 -6.82
CA GLY A 8 -35.51 47.77 -6.54
C GLY A 8 -34.17 48.43 -6.81
N SER A 9 -34.15 49.64 -7.40
CA SER A 9 -32.90 50.30 -7.78
C SER A 9 -32.21 51.09 -6.64
N PHE A 10 -32.87 51.27 -5.49
CA PHE A 10 -32.42 52.10 -4.39
C PHE A 10 -32.57 51.40 -3.04
N GLY A 11 -31.56 51.54 -2.16
CA GLY A 11 -31.66 51.18 -0.74
C GLY A 11 -32.49 52.19 0.06
N ALA A 12 -32.81 51.88 1.32
CA ALA A 12 -33.60 52.73 2.21
C ALA A 12 -32.97 54.12 2.51
N ASP A 13 -31.71 54.31 2.13
CA ASP A 13 -30.89 55.52 2.23
C ASP A 13 -30.78 56.31 0.90
N GLY A 14 -31.49 55.88 -0.16
CA GLY A 14 -31.47 56.56 -1.46
C GLY A 14 -30.20 56.31 -2.30
N VAL A 15 -29.31 55.42 -1.85
CA VAL A 15 -28.09 55.07 -2.58
C VAL A 15 -28.40 53.96 -3.59
N ARG A 16 -27.97 54.14 -4.85
CA ARG A 16 -28.08 53.12 -5.90
C ARG A 16 -27.29 51.90 -5.47
N ARG A 17 -27.97 50.78 -5.19
CA ARG A 17 -27.31 49.52 -4.76
C ARG A 17 -26.51 48.98 -5.94
N GLN A 18 -25.22 49.30 -5.99
CA GLN A 18 -24.31 48.78 -7.00
C GLN A 18 -24.08 47.29 -6.70
N VAL A 19 -24.92 46.43 -7.27
CA VAL A 19 -24.69 44.98 -7.25
C VAL A 19 -23.42 44.74 -8.07
N ARG A 20 -22.26 44.69 -7.39
CA ARG A 20 -21.03 44.20 -7.99
C ARG A 20 -21.28 42.76 -8.41
N ARG A 21 -21.49 42.53 -9.71
CA ARG A 21 -21.48 41.18 -10.28
C ARG A 21 -20.10 40.59 -9.97
N SER A 22 -20.06 39.60 -9.09
CA SER A 22 -18.86 38.82 -8.83
C SER A 22 -18.52 38.05 -10.10
N VAL A 23 -17.28 38.21 -10.58
CA VAL A 23 -16.77 37.44 -11.72
C VAL A 23 -16.63 35.97 -11.28
N PRO A 24 -17.18 35.00 -12.02
CA PRO A 24 -17.10 33.59 -11.63
C PRO A 24 -15.64 33.11 -11.60
N GLU A 25 -15.34 32.30 -10.58
CA GLU A 25 -14.09 31.54 -10.53
C GLU A 25 -14.30 30.21 -11.28
N VAL A 26 -13.42 29.94 -12.25
CA VAL A 26 -13.47 28.73 -13.07
C VAL A 26 -12.17 27.95 -12.85
N PRO A 27 -12.22 26.67 -12.43
CA PRO A 27 -11.03 25.86 -12.27
C PRO A 27 -10.30 25.69 -13.61
N ALA A 28 -9.00 26.00 -13.65
CA ALA A 28 -8.15 25.85 -14.82
C ALA A 28 -7.77 24.38 -15.05
N GLU A 29 -8.78 23.56 -15.34
CA GLU A 29 -8.64 22.14 -15.65
C GLU A 29 -8.06 21.94 -17.05
N ALA A 30 -7.26 20.88 -17.23
CA ALA A 30 -6.70 20.55 -18.53
C ALA A 30 -7.82 20.31 -19.56
N GLY A 31 -7.72 20.97 -20.71
CA GLY A 31 -8.75 20.93 -21.76
C GLY A 31 -9.79 22.05 -21.67
N LEU A 32 -9.87 22.81 -20.56
CA LEU A 32 -10.76 23.96 -20.46
C LEU A 32 -10.39 25.00 -21.52
N VAL A 33 -11.34 25.38 -22.37
CA VAL A 33 -11.12 26.42 -23.40
C VAL A 33 -11.49 27.79 -22.86
N VAL A 34 -10.54 28.71 -22.93
CA VAL A 34 -10.71 30.10 -22.51
C VAL A 34 -10.06 31.05 -23.52
N GLU A 35 -10.48 32.30 -23.46
CA GLU A 35 -9.92 33.37 -24.28
C GLU A 35 -9.28 34.46 -23.42
N ASP A 36 -8.10 34.93 -23.81
CA ASP A 36 -7.51 36.16 -23.28
C ASP A 36 -8.06 37.36 -24.08
N PRO A 37 -8.91 38.24 -23.50
CA PRO A 37 -9.54 39.33 -24.22
C PRO A 37 -8.54 40.41 -24.66
N ALA A 38 -7.36 40.51 -24.04
CA ALA A 38 -6.35 41.50 -24.40
C ALA A 38 -5.64 41.16 -25.71
N SER A 39 -5.34 39.88 -25.95
CA SER A 39 -4.68 39.43 -27.18
C SER A 39 -5.58 38.67 -28.15
N GLY A 40 -6.83 38.38 -27.78
CA GLY A 40 -7.79 37.59 -28.57
C GLY A 40 -7.38 36.11 -28.71
N PHE A 41 -6.51 35.63 -27.82
CA PHE A 41 -5.98 34.27 -27.90
C PHE A 41 -6.92 33.28 -27.22
N CYS A 42 -7.50 32.39 -28.02
CA CYS A 42 -8.40 31.33 -27.55
C CYS A 42 -7.69 29.98 -27.61
N GLY A 43 -7.66 29.25 -26.49
CA GLY A 43 -6.98 27.96 -26.40
C GLY A 43 -7.40 27.14 -25.19
N ALA A 44 -7.07 25.85 -25.23
CA ALA A 44 -7.29 24.91 -24.15
C ALA A 44 -6.17 25.00 -23.11
N VAL A 45 -6.51 24.95 -21.82
CA VAL A 45 -5.54 24.86 -20.73
C VAL A 45 -4.76 23.55 -20.87
N VAL A 46 -3.44 23.63 -20.97
CA VAL A 46 -2.54 22.47 -20.97
C VAL A 46 -1.68 22.38 -19.72
N LYS A 47 -1.52 23.50 -19.01
CA LYS A 47 -0.82 23.58 -17.73
C LYS A 47 -1.33 24.78 -16.95
N ALA A 48 -1.50 24.64 -15.64
CA ALA A 48 -1.79 25.75 -14.74
C ALA A 48 -0.91 25.64 -13.49
N ASP A 49 -0.22 26.72 -13.18
CA ASP A 49 0.56 26.92 -11.96
C ASP A 49 -0.06 28.08 -11.16
N ILE A 50 0.37 28.29 -9.90
CA ILE A 50 -0.22 29.30 -9.00
C ILE A 50 -0.20 30.75 -9.54
N ARG A 51 0.63 31.05 -10.55
CA ARG A 51 0.77 32.39 -11.13
C ARG A 51 0.34 32.50 -12.58
N GLU A 52 0.26 31.38 -13.31
CA GLU A 52 0.15 31.40 -14.76
C GLU A 52 -0.54 30.16 -15.30
N VAL A 53 -1.13 30.32 -16.49
CA VAL A 53 -1.78 29.27 -17.24
C VAL A 53 -1.23 29.23 -18.66
N THR A 54 -0.90 28.04 -19.13
CA THR A 54 -0.49 27.81 -20.52
C THR A 54 -1.71 27.36 -21.31
N LEU A 55 -2.03 28.11 -22.36
CA LEU A 55 -3.10 27.79 -23.30
C LEU A 55 -2.51 27.31 -24.62
N GLU A 56 -3.12 26.30 -25.22
CA GLU A 56 -2.81 25.77 -26.55
C GLU A 56 -3.97 26.03 -27.51
N ASP A 57 -3.70 26.68 -28.64
CA ASP A 57 -4.72 26.91 -29.67
C ASP A 57 -4.93 25.68 -30.58
N ARG A 58 -5.95 25.74 -31.45
CA ARG A 58 -6.26 24.66 -32.41
C ARG A 58 -5.15 24.33 -33.41
N HIS A 59 -4.13 25.19 -33.53
CA HIS A 59 -2.97 25.01 -34.40
C HIS A 59 -1.73 24.54 -33.62
N GLY A 60 -1.89 24.19 -32.33
CA GLY A 60 -0.84 23.70 -31.46
C GLY A 60 0.09 24.80 -30.93
N ARG A 61 -0.24 26.08 -31.11
CA ARG A 61 0.58 27.18 -30.57
C ARG A 61 0.30 27.35 -29.10
N ARG A 62 1.36 27.46 -28.30
CA ARG A 62 1.26 27.61 -26.85
C ARG A 62 1.63 29.02 -26.41
N ARG A 63 0.85 29.59 -25.51
CA ARG A 63 1.13 30.89 -24.87
C ARG A 63 0.82 30.82 -23.37
N VAL A 64 1.64 31.54 -22.60
CA VAL A 64 1.53 31.62 -21.14
C VAL A 64 0.86 32.94 -20.78
N PHE A 65 -0.12 32.88 -19.88
CA PHE A 65 -0.89 34.03 -19.41
C PHE A 65 -0.89 34.07 -17.88
N PRO A 66 -0.74 35.25 -17.26
CA PRO A 66 -0.81 35.36 -15.80
C PRO A 66 -2.24 35.12 -15.30
N LEU A 67 -2.39 34.35 -14.22
CA LEU A 67 -3.66 34.15 -13.53
C LEU A 67 -4.01 35.40 -12.74
N ARG A 68 -4.72 36.34 -13.37
CA ARG A 68 -5.23 37.56 -12.74
C ARG A 68 -6.76 37.49 -12.61
N PRO A 69 -7.34 38.16 -11.60
CA PRO A 69 -8.79 38.28 -11.48
C PRO A 69 -9.41 38.85 -12.77
N ALA A 70 -10.47 38.21 -13.24
CA ALA A 70 -11.25 38.60 -14.42
C ALA A 70 -10.46 38.75 -15.73
N ALA A 71 -9.34 38.03 -15.87
CA ALA A 71 -8.44 38.17 -17.01
C ALA A 71 -8.79 37.29 -18.21
N PHE A 72 -9.79 36.40 -18.10
CA PHE A 72 -10.15 35.46 -19.15
C PHE A 72 -11.62 35.58 -19.50
N LEU A 73 -11.99 35.13 -20.70
CA LEU A 73 -13.37 34.85 -21.07
C LEU A 73 -13.57 33.34 -21.06
N PHE A 74 -14.59 32.88 -20.33
CA PHE A 74 -15.11 31.53 -20.41
C PHE A 74 -16.52 31.61 -20.99
N GLU A 75 -16.78 30.90 -22.08
CA GLU A 75 -18.04 30.97 -22.84
C GLU A 75 -18.45 32.42 -23.23
N GLY A 76 -17.45 33.27 -23.51
CA GLY A 76 -17.65 34.67 -23.87
C GLY A 76 -17.94 35.61 -22.69
N ALA A 77 -17.96 35.12 -21.45
CA ALA A 77 -18.17 35.91 -20.24
C ALA A 77 -16.86 36.04 -19.42
N PRO A 78 -16.60 37.18 -18.76
CA PRO A 78 -15.44 37.34 -17.88
C PRO A 78 -15.38 36.25 -16.80
N ALA A 79 -14.20 35.68 -16.61
CA ALA A 79 -13.92 34.63 -15.64
C ALA A 79 -12.54 34.84 -14.99
N THR A 80 -12.43 34.40 -13.74
CA THR A 80 -11.16 34.29 -13.02
C THR A 80 -10.76 32.83 -13.00
N LEU A 81 -9.60 32.50 -13.60
CA LEU A 81 -9.10 31.14 -13.54
C LEU A 81 -8.41 30.86 -12.20
N VAL A 82 -8.76 29.73 -11.58
CA VAL A 82 -8.17 29.27 -10.32
C VAL A 82 -7.50 27.91 -10.52
N VAL A 83 -6.36 27.70 -9.88
CA VAL A 83 -5.66 26.40 -9.95
C VAL A 83 -6.52 25.34 -9.26
N PRO A 84 -6.87 24.22 -9.93
CA PRO A 84 -7.63 23.14 -9.30
C PRO A 84 -6.89 22.63 -8.05
N LYS A 85 -7.60 22.48 -6.94
CA LYS A 85 -7.05 21.78 -5.77
C LYS A 85 -6.85 20.32 -6.16
N ALA A 86 -5.62 19.82 -6.07
CA ALA A 86 -5.33 18.42 -6.31
C ALA A 86 -6.23 17.55 -5.42
N ALA A 87 -6.93 16.60 -6.04
CA ALA A 87 -7.72 15.63 -5.28
C ALA A 87 -6.79 14.90 -4.29
N PRO A 88 -7.23 14.66 -3.04
CA PRO A 88 -6.44 13.89 -2.10
C PRO A 88 -6.15 12.52 -2.70
N ARG A 89 -4.87 12.19 -2.85
CA ARG A 89 -4.46 10.85 -3.25
C ARG A 89 -5.01 9.88 -2.22
N SER A 90 -5.74 8.87 -2.69
CA SER A 90 -6.15 7.73 -1.86
C SER A 90 -4.95 7.20 -1.08
N PRO A 91 -5.10 6.84 0.21
CA PRO A 91 -4.01 6.23 0.97
C PRO A 91 -3.40 5.08 0.16
N GLY A 92 -2.07 5.04 0.08
CA GLY A 92 -1.38 3.92 -0.56
C GLY A 92 -1.77 2.60 0.11
N ARG A 93 -1.59 1.48 -0.59
CA ARG A 93 -1.69 0.15 0.03
C ARG A 93 -0.31 -0.32 0.46
N SER A 94 -0.23 -1.06 1.56
CA SER A 94 0.99 -1.77 1.98
C SER A 94 1.26 -2.97 1.05
N ALA A 95 2.39 -3.65 1.26
CA ALA A 95 2.72 -4.88 0.55
C ALA A 95 1.78 -6.06 0.90
N SER A 96 1.15 -6.05 2.07
CA SER A 96 0.08 -6.99 2.48
C SER A 96 -1.29 -6.62 1.89
N GLY A 97 -1.42 -5.40 1.35
CA GLY A 97 -2.65 -4.89 0.74
C GLY A 97 -3.55 -4.08 1.67
N SER A 98 -3.16 -3.91 2.93
CA SER A 98 -3.81 -3.05 3.91
C SER A 98 -3.67 -1.55 3.56
N VAL A 99 -4.43 -0.70 4.24
CA VAL A 99 -4.33 0.76 4.08
C VAL A 99 -3.01 1.23 4.72
N ALA A 100 -2.09 1.74 3.90
CA ALA A 100 -0.81 2.21 4.40
C ALA A 100 -1.00 3.48 5.23
N VAL A 101 -0.66 3.38 6.51
CA VAL A 101 -0.55 4.54 7.40
C VAL A 101 0.78 5.24 7.14
N ALA A 102 0.72 6.52 6.77
CA ALA A 102 1.91 7.36 6.63
C ALA A 102 2.40 7.83 8.00
N ASN A 103 3.71 8.03 8.15
CA ASN A 103 4.35 8.55 9.38
C ASN A 103 4.13 7.71 10.64
N VAL A 104 4.14 6.37 10.51
CA VAL A 104 4.16 5.47 11.68
C VAL A 104 5.44 5.74 12.47
N LYS A 105 5.33 6.37 13.64
CA LYS A 105 6.41 6.35 14.62
C LYS A 105 6.55 4.91 15.11
N ALA A 106 7.76 4.39 15.16
CA ALA A 106 8.03 3.07 15.70
C ALA A 106 7.38 2.95 17.09
N ARG A 107 6.36 2.10 17.21
CA ARG A 107 5.75 1.78 18.51
C ARG A 107 6.73 0.95 19.31
N THR A 108 6.68 1.08 20.64
CA THR A 108 7.34 0.10 21.51
C THR A 108 6.79 -1.28 21.18
N ALA A 109 7.68 -2.24 20.96
CA ALA A 109 7.28 -3.62 20.70
C ALA A 109 6.34 -4.10 21.81
N ARG A 110 5.18 -4.66 21.43
CA ARG A 110 4.26 -5.35 22.33
C ARG A 110 4.97 -6.56 22.94
N ALA A 111 4.35 -7.20 23.93
CA ALA A 111 4.90 -8.43 24.49
C ALA A 111 4.71 -9.62 23.53
N SER A 112 3.64 -9.62 22.72
CA SER A 112 3.33 -10.68 21.75
C SER A 112 4.38 -10.82 20.64
N ARG A 113 4.59 -12.04 20.15
CA ARG A 113 5.60 -12.38 19.13
C ARG A 113 5.03 -13.32 18.07
N ILE A 114 5.63 -13.27 16.89
CA ILE A 114 5.53 -14.33 15.89
C ILE A 114 6.90 -15.00 15.77
N TRP A 115 6.94 -16.32 15.88
CA TRP A 115 8.12 -17.12 15.61
C TRP A 115 7.99 -17.80 14.26
N VAL A 116 9.10 -17.87 13.54
CA VAL A 116 9.19 -18.50 12.21
C VAL A 116 10.36 -19.47 12.18
N GLU A 117 10.32 -20.47 11.31
CA GLU A 117 11.32 -21.55 11.31
C GLU A 117 12.73 -21.06 10.99
N GLY A 118 12.87 -20.12 10.05
CA GLY A 118 14.18 -19.66 9.60
C GLY A 118 14.26 -18.17 9.26
N ILE A 119 15.48 -17.75 8.91
CA ILE A 119 15.78 -16.37 8.56
C ILE A 119 15.13 -15.95 7.23
N HIS A 120 14.87 -16.88 6.31
CA HIS A 120 14.23 -16.59 5.02
C HIS A 120 12.75 -16.29 5.20
N ASP A 121 12.10 -17.00 6.12
CA ASP A 121 10.73 -16.79 6.56
C ASP A 121 10.58 -15.40 7.16
N ALA A 122 11.47 -15.07 8.12
CA ALA A 122 11.47 -13.75 8.74
C ALA A 122 11.67 -12.64 7.69
N ALA A 123 12.57 -12.84 6.73
CA ALA A 123 12.81 -11.88 5.65
C ALA A 123 11.60 -11.73 4.71
N LEU A 124 10.91 -12.83 4.40
CA LEU A 124 9.72 -12.80 3.57
C LEU A 124 8.56 -12.11 4.29
N VAL A 125 8.35 -12.44 5.56
CA VAL A 125 7.33 -11.82 6.41
C VAL A 125 7.58 -10.32 6.55
N GLU A 126 8.82 -9.92 6.80
CA GLU A 126 9.22 -8.51 6.86
C GLU A 126 8.96 -7.77 5.54
N THR A 127 9.21 -8.42 4.40
CA THR A 127 8.98 -7.83 3.07
C THR A 127 7.50 -7.54 2.82
N VAL A 128 6.61 -8.46 3.19
CA VAL A 128 5.18 -8.36 2.84
C VAL A 128 4.35 -7.73 3.95
N TRP A 129 4.57 -8.09 5.21
CA TRP A 129 3.78 -7.66 6.36
C TRP A 129 4.53 -6.75 7.33
N GLY A 130 5.83 -6.49 7.11
CA GLY A 130 6.63 -5.70 8.06
C GLY A 130 6.06 -4.30 8.35
N HIS A 131 5.37 -3.67 7.39
CA HIS A 131 4.66 -2.40 7.63
C HIS A 131 3.56 -2.56 8.68
N ASP A 132 2.65 -3.51 8.47
CA ASP A 132 1.53 -3.81 9.36
C ASP A 132 2.01 -4.23 10.76
N LEU A 133 3.00 -5.11 10.82
CA LEU A 133 3.57 -5.59 12.07
C LEU A 133 4.21 -4.46 12.88
N ARG A 134 4.86 -3.48 12.24
CA ARG A 134 5.38 -2.29 12.92
C ARG A 134 4.29 -1.36 13.43
N VAL A 135 3.16 -1.25 12.72
CA VAL A 135 1.97 -0.51 13.21
C VAL A 135 1.43 -1.17 14.47
N GLU A 136 1.37 -2.50 14.47
CA GLU A 136 0.88 -3.29 15.60
C GLU A 136 1.91 -3.48 16.72
N GLY A 137 3.18 -3.17 16.48
CA GLY A 137 4.27 -3.39 17.42
C GLY A 137 4.58 -4.88 17.64
N ILE A 138 4.28 -5.73 16.66
CA ILE A 138 4.57 -7.17 16.69
C ILE A 138 5.95 -7.41 16.09
N VAL A 139 6.74 -8.27 16.74
CA VAL A 139 8.08 -8.65 16.30
C VAL A 139 8.05 -10.09 15.81
N VAL A 140 8.76 -10.34 14.70
CA VAL A 140 8.97 -11.65 14.12
C VAL A 140 10.40 -12.11 14.42
N GLU A 141 10.55 -13.32 14.97
CA GLU A 141 11.84 -13.86 15.39
C GLU A 141 12.06 -15.25 14.75
N PRO A 142 13.21 -15.49 14.10
CA PRO A 142 13.53 -16.82 13.61
C PRO A 142 13.91 -17.74 14.77
N MET A 143 13.41 -18.97 14.71
CA MET A 143 13.76 -20.06 15.63
C MET A 143 15.01 -20.78 15.16
N HIS A 144 15.69 -21.45 16.09
CA HIS A 144 16.84 -22.31 15.76
C HIS A 144 16.42 -23.79 15.61
N GLY A 145 15.20 -24.03 15.10
CA GLY A 145 14.58 -25.35 14.96
C GLY A 145 13.48 -25.65 16.00
N MET A 146 12.79 -26.78 15.80
CA MET A 146 11.62 -27.18 16.60
C MET A 146 11.93 -28.11 17.78
N ASP A 147 13.17 -28.60 17.92
CA ASP A 147 13.50 -29.67 18.87
C ASP A 147 13.26 -29.26 20.34
N ASP A 148 13.48 -27.99 20.68
CA ASP A 148 13.25 -27.44 22.02
C ASP A 148 12.03 -26.50 22.09
N LEU A 149 11.10 -26.61 21.15
CA LEU A 149 9.96 -25.69 21.04
C LEU A 149 9.16 -25.58 22.34
N ALA A 150 8.92 -26.70 23.05
CA ALA A 150 8.17 -26.68 24.30
C ALA A 150 8.89 -25.91 25.42
N ALA A 151 10.22 -26.05 25.53
CA ALA A 151 11.00 -25.32 26.52
C ALA A 151 11.03 -23.82 26.18
N ALA A 152 11.26 -23.47 24.91
CA ALA A 152 11.24 -22.08 24.46
C ALA A 152 9.88 -21.42 24.72
N VAL A 153 8.77 -22.12 24.43
CA VAL A 153 7.42 -21.62 24.72
C VAL A 153 7.22 -21.42 26.22
N ALA A 154 7.67 -22.36 27.06
CA ALA A 154 7.58 -22.20 28.51
C ALA A 154 8.36 -20.98 29.01
N ASP A 155 9.60 -20.78 28.53
CA ASP A 155 10.43 -19.63 28.86
C ASP A 155 9.83 -18.31 28.37
N PHE A 156 9.16 -18.33 27.21
CA PHE A 156 8.42 -17.18 26.72
C PHE A 156 7.21 -16.86 27.61
N GLY A 157 6.63 -17.79 28.36
CA GLY A 157 5.48 -17.53 29.23
C GLY A 157 4.29 -16.84 28.53
N PRO A 158 3.63 -17.49 27.54
CA PRO A 158 2.46 -16.95 26.85
C PRO A 158 1.33 -16.64 27.83
N ALA A 159 0.64 -15.53 27.57
CA ALA A 159 -0.48 -15.06 28.37
C ALA A 159 -1.44 -14.22 27.49
N PRO A 160 -2.65 -13.85 27.98
CA PRO A 160 -3.62 -13.10 27.17
C PRO A 160 -3.10 -11.76 26.63
N HIS A 161 -2.15 -11.13 27.33
CA HIS A 161 -1.49 -9.88 26.94
C HIS A 161 -0.13 -10.08 26.24
N ARG A 162 0.29 -11.33 26.07
CA ARG A 162 1.58 -11.78 25.53
C ARG A 162 1.39 -13.08 24.74
N ARG A 163 0.69 -12.98 23.62
CA ARG A 163 0.37 -14.12 22.77
C ARG A 163 1.58 -14.51 21.90
N LEU A 164 1.69 -15.79 21.60
CA LEU A 164 2.73 -16.32 20.72
C LEU A 164 2.12 -16.96 19.49
N GLY A 165 2.46 -16.43 18.31
CA GLY A 165 2.18 -17.07 17.03
C GLY A 165 3.42 -17.84 16.57
N ILE A 166 3.25 -19.01 15.95
CA ILE A 166 4.34 -19.82 15.42
C ILE A 166 3.98 -20.26 14.00
N LEU A 167 4.82 -19.92 13.03
CA LEU A 167 4.72 -20.38 11.65
C LEU A 167 5.76 -21.47 11.40
N VAL A 168 5.32 -22.63 10.90
CA VAL A 168 6.18 -23.77 10.58
C VAL A 168 6.04 -24.18 9.12
N ASP A 169 7.16 -24.58 8.51
CA ASP A 169 7.18 -25.11 7.15
C ASP A 169 6.72 -26.57 7.15
N HIS A 170 6.26 -27.03 5.99
CA HIS A 170 5.94 -28.43 5.72
C HIS A 170 5.08 -29.12 6.79
N LEU A 171 4.06 -28.41 7.30
CA LEU A 171 3.17 -28.91 8.34
C LEU A 171 2.19 -29.94 7.77
N VAL A 172 2.66 -31.18 7.64
CA VAL A 172 1.89 -32.32 7.12
C VAL A 172 1.38 -33.19 8.26
N THR A 173 0.09 -33.51 8.25
CA THR A 173 -0.57 -34.35 9.26
C THR A 173 0.23 -35.62 9.55
N GLY A 174 0.53 -35.86 10.83
CA GLY A 174 1.23 -37.06 11.31
C GLY A 174 2.76 -36.94 11.38
N SER A 175 3.33 -35.78 11.02
CA SER A 175 4.77 -35.53 11.14
C SER A 175 5.24 -35.33 12.60
N LYS A 176 6.55 -35.32 12.83
CA LYS A 176 7.13 -35.02 14.17
C LYS A 176 6.83 -33.57 14.55
N GLU A 177 6.92 -32.68 13.56
CA GLU A 177 6.68 -31.25 13.61
C GLU A 177 5.23 -30.97 14.02
N THR A 178 4.26 -31.68 13.42
CA THR A 178 2.85 -31.60 13.79
C THR A 178 2.62 -32.00 15.25
N ARG A 179 3.30 -33.04 15.74
CA ARG A 179 3.20 -33.45 17.16
C ARG A 179 3.79 -32.42 18.11
N ALA A 180 4.95 -31.85 17.77
CA ALA A 180 5.58 -30.79 18.55
C ALA A 180 4.72 -29.52 18.58
N ALA A 181 4.14 -29.13 17.44
CA ALA A 181 3.20 -28.02 17.32
C ALA A 181 1.96 -28.20 18.22
N HIS A 182 1.33 -29.39 18.18
CA HIS A 182 0.17 -29.67 19.02
C HIS A 182 0.49 -29.69 20.52
N ALA A 183 1.71 -30.06 20.91
CA ALA A 183 2.10 -30.12 22.31
C ALA A 183 2.19 -28.73 22.97
N VAL A 184 2.41 -27.67 22.19
CA VAL A 184 2.54 -26.30 22.71
C VAL A 184 1.34 -25.41 22.44
N ALA A 185 0.46 -25.81 21.52
CA ALA A 185 -0.73 -25.04 21.18
C ALA A 185 -1.68 -24.89 22.39
N GLY A 186 -2.28 -23.71 22.51
CA GLY A 186 -3.15 -23.38 23.64
C GLY A 186 -3.86 -22.04 23.47
N PRO A 187 -4.55 -21.54 24.51
CA PRO A 187 -5.32 -20.29 24.43
C PRO A 187 -4.49 -19.07 24.02
N ASP A 188 -3.20 -19.05 24.37
CA ASP A 188 -2.26 -17.96 24.14
C ASP A 188 -1.11 -18.34 23.19
N VAL A 189 -1.16 -19.54 22.59
CA VAL A 189 -0.20 -20.03 21.59
C VAL A 189 -0.94 -20.58 20.38
N LEU A 190 -0.76 -19.93 19.22
CA LEU A 190 -1.28 -20.41 17.94
C LEU A 190 -0.12 -20.91 17.07
N VAL A 191 -0.25 -22.14 16.58
CA VAL A 191 0.67 -22.69 15.57
C VAL A 191 -0.09 -22.82 14.25
N THR A 192 0.44 -22.18 13.21
CA THR A 192 -0.01 -22.35 11.82
C THR A 192 1.17 -22.85 10.99
N GLY A 193 0.89 -23.29 9.76
CA GLY A 193 1.93 -23.72 8.85
C GLY A 193 1.42 -23.78 7.43
N HIS A 194 2.31 -24.16 6.52
CA HIS A 194 2.00 -24.30 5.11
C HIS A 194 2.49 -25.64 4.55
N PRO A 195 1.92 -26.12 3.43
CA PRO A 195 2.24 -27.44 2.90
C PRO A 195 3.61 -27.50 2.18
N PHE A 196 4.26 -26.36 1.99
CA PHE A 196 5.51 -26.26 1.25
C PHE A 196 6.70 -26.79 2.03
N VAL A 197 7.66 -27.39 1.32
CA VAL A 197 8.89 -27.95 1.91
C VAL A 197 9.78 -26.86 2.50
N ASP A 198 9.75 -25.67 1.89
CA ASP A 198 10.49 -24.49 2.30
C ASP A 198 9.71 -23.25 1.87
N VAL A 199 9.86 -22.16 2.62
CA VAL A 199 9.25 -20.85 2.30
C VAL A 199 9.48 -20.35 0.88
N TRP A 200 10.60 -20.73 0.21
CA TRP A 200 10.80 -20.36 -1.19
C TRP A 200 9.69 -20.90 -2.08
N GLN A 201 9.24 -22.13 -1.83
CA GLN A 201 8.19 -22.77 -2.62
C GLN A 201 6.82 -22.10 -2.44
N ALA A 202 6.63 -21.30 -1.38
CA ALA A 202 5.46 -20.47 -1.18
C ALA A 202 5.44 -19.22 -2.09
N VAL A 203 6.54 -18.89 -2.77
CA VAL A 203 6.58 -17.84 -3.79
C VAL A 203 6.09 -18.41 -5.12
N LYS A 204 5.18 -17.71 -5.79
CA LYS A 204 4.63 -18.15 -7.08
C LYS A 204 5.75 -18.31 -8.12
N PRO A 205 5.80 -19.43 -8.87
CA PRO A 205 6.82 -19.68 -9.90
C PRO A 205 7.05 -18.51 -10.89
N SER A 206 5.97 -17.84 -11.29
CA SER A 206 6.02 -16.71 -12.22
C SER A 206 6.82 -15.51 -11.70
N VAL A 207 6.91 -15.33 -10.38
CA VAL A 207 7.63 -14.21 -9.73
C VAL A 207 9.13 -14.34 -9.95
N VAL A 208 9.64 -15.56 -9.98
CA VAL A 208 11.07 -15.88 -10.17
C VAL A 208 11.40 -16.34 -11.60
N GLY A 209 10.40 -16.30 -12.49
CA GLY A 209 10.55 -16.60 -13.91
C GLY A 209 10.66 -18.09 -14.25
N ILE A 210 10.08 -18.97 -13.44
CA ILE A 210 10.06 -20.42 -13.68
C ILE A 210 8.63 -20.91 -13.94
N ARG A 211 8.47 -22.03 -14.65
CA ARG A 211 7.14 -22.61 -14.92
C ARG A 211 6.55 -23.25 -13.67
N ALA A 212 7.38 -23.94 -12.90
CA ALA A 212 7.03 -24.60 -11.65
C ALA A 212 8.31 -24.80 -10.82
N TRP A 213 8.16 -24.93 -9.50
CA TRP A 213 9.24 -25.38 -8.63
C TRP A 213 9.68 -26.80 -9.02
N PRO A 214 10.99 -27.09 -9.07
CA PRO A 214 11.48 -28.42 -9.39
C PRO A 214 11.14 -29.40 -8.25
N VAL A 215 10.89 -30.65 -8.60
CA VAL A 215 10.71 -31.73 -7.62
C VAL A 215 12.09 -32.19 -7.17
N VAL A 216 12.42 -31.97 -5.90
CA VAL A 216 13.67 -32.42 -5.29
C VAL A 216 13.47 -33.81 -4.67
N PRO A 217 14.33 -34.81 -4.99
CA PRO A 217 14.27 -36.12 -4.37
C PRO A 217 14.41 -36.07 -2.85
N ARG A 218 13.75 -37.00 -2.16
CA ARG A 218 13.91 -37.15 -0.71
C ARG A 218 15.36 -37.50 -0.36
N GLY A 219 15.86 -36.94 0.75
CA GLY A 219 17.23 -37.15 1.22
C GLY A 219 18.25 -36.15 0.63
N THR A 220 17.83 -35.32 -0.32
CA THR A 220 18.60 -34.16 -0.79
C THR A 220 18.11 -32.91 -0.06
N ASP A 221 19.04 -32.04 0.35
CA ASP A 221 18.68 -30.70 0.83
C ASP A 221 17.87 -29.96 -0.25
N TRP A 222 16.69 -29.47 0.13
CA TRP A 222 15.73 -28.97 -0.84
C TRP A 222 16.25 -27.72 -1.56
N LYS A 223 16.88 -26.77 -0.84
CA LYS A 223 17.42 -25.54 -1.43
C LYS A 223 18.54 -25.82 -2.41
N THR A 224 19.46 -26.71 -2.04
CA THR A 224 20.55 -27.18 -2.92
C THR A 224 19.98 -27.83 -4.18
N GLY A 225 19.03 -28.76 -4.03
CA GLY A 225 18.40 -29.44 -5.18
C GLY A 225 17.65 -28.49 -6.13
N VAL A 226 16.98 -27.47 -5.59
CA VAL A 226 16.34 -26.42 -6.39
C VAL A 226 17.38 -25.61 -7.18
N CYS A 227 18.44 -25.17 -6.51
CA CYS A 227 19.51 -24.41 -7.12
C CYS A 227 20.23 -25.19 -8.23
N ASP A 228 20.48 -26.48 -8.03
CA ASP A 228 21.08 -27.37 -9.03
C ASP A 228 20.16 -27.53 -10.24
N ALA A 229 18.88 -27.80 -10.01
CA ALA A 229 17.90 -28.01 -11.08
C ALA A 229 17.70 -26.75 -11.94
N LEU A 230 17.72 -25.57 -11.32
CA LEU A 230 17.49 -24.29 -11.98
C LEU A 230 18.78 -23.56 -12.39
N ARG A 231 19.95 -24.14 -12.05
CA ARG A 231 21.29 -23.57 -12.28
C ARG A 231 21.44 -22.16 -11.67
N TRP A 232 20.96 -22.00 -10.45
CA TRP A 232 20.98 -20.70 -9.75
C TRP A 232 22.25 -20.46 -8.93
N GLY A 233 23.16 -21.43 -8.84
CA GLY A 233 24.38 -21.33 -8.05
C GLY A 233 24.17 -21.90 -6.66
N GLU A 234 24.70 -21.24 -5.63
CA GLU A 234 24.59 -21.73 -4.26
C GLU A 234 23.22 -21.37 -3.63
N PRO A 235 22.80 -22.03 -2.53
CA PRO A 235 21.57 -21.67 -1.81
C PRO A 235 21.46 -20.18 -1.44
N ALA A 236 22.59 -19.50 -1.18
CA ALA A 236 22.60 -18.07 -0.93
C ALA A 236 22.22 -17.23 -2.17
N ASP A 237 22.60 -17.67 -3.38
CA ASP A 237 22.19 -17.04 -4.64
C ASP A 237 20.70 -17.24 -4.90
N GLY A 238 20.21 -18.46 -4.65
CA GLY A 238 18.79 -18.79 -4.67
C GLY A 238 17.99 -17.90 -3.72
N ALA A 239 18.44 -17.75 -2.46
CA ALA A 239 17.79 -16.91 -1.46
C ALA A 239 17.65 -15.46 -1.95
N ARG A 240 18.76 -14.88 -2.43
CA ARG A 240 18.77 -13.51 -2.98
C ARG A 240 17.82 -13.35 -4.15
N ARG A 241 17.77 -14.34 -5.04
CA ARG A 241 16.88 -14.32 -6.21
C ARG A 241 15.41 -14.37 -5.81
N VAL A 242 15.05 -15.30 -4.92
CA VAL A 242 13.66 -15.51 -4.51
C VAL A 242 13.16 -14.34 -3.67
N LEU A 243 13.84 -14.03 -2.56
CA LEU A 243 13.44 -12.94 -1.65
C LEU A 243 13.53 -11.58 -2.33
N GLY A 244 14.52 -11.39 -3.20
CA GLY A 244 14.70 -10.16 -3.98
C GLY A 244 13.65 -9.96 -5.09
N ALA A 245 12.84 -10.97 -5.42
CA ALA A 245 11.78 -10.87 -6.42
C ALA A 245 10.41 -10.51 -5.81
N VAL A 246 10.17 -10.86 -4.54
CA VAL A 246 8.89 -10.62 -3.87
C VAL A 246 8.67 -9.12 -3.61
N ARG A 247 7.47 -8.64 -3.88
CA ARG A 247 7.07 -7.23 -3.68
C ARG A 247 5.80 -7.09 -2.86
N SER A 248 4.90 -8.06 -2.91
CA SER A 248 3.63 -8.02 -2.21
C SER A 248 3.06 -9.41 -1.95
N PHE A 249 2.01 -9.49 -1.14
CA PHE A 249 1.27 -10.73 -0.88
C PHE A 249 0.82 -11.43 -2.17
N ARG A 250 0.61 -10.69 -3.27
CA ARG A 250 0.17 -11.27 -4.55
C ARG A 250 1.19 -12.20 -5.18
N ASP A 251 2.44 -12.10 -4.76
CA ASP A 251 3.55 -12.93 -5.23
C ASP A 251 3.59 -14.28 -4.50
N LEU A 252 2.77 -14.47 -3.47
CA LEU A 252 2.76 -15.64 -2.60
C LEU A 252 1.55 -16.53 -2.87
N GLU A 253 1.72 -17.81 -2.56
CA GLU A 253 0.63 -18.80 -2.53
C GLU A 253 -0.32 -18.55 -1.35
N SER A 254 -1.60 -18.88 -1.55
CA SER A 254 -2.67 -18.58 -0.58
C SER A 254 -2.49 -19.27 0.77
N ASP A 255 -1.90 -20.45 0.80
CA ASP A 255 -1.68 -21.21 2.03
C ASP A 255 -0.77 -20.45 3.00
N LEU A 256 0.35 -19.89 2.51
CA LEU A 256 1.24 -19.07 3.34
C LEU A 256 0.54 -17.78 3.77
N ILE A 257 -0.15 -17.09 2.85
CA ILE A 257 -0.88 -15.85 3.19
C ILE A 257 -1.88 -16.13 4.32
N GLY A 258 -2.72 -17.15 4.17
CA GLY A 258 -3.72 -17.51 5.18
C GLY A 258 -3.11 -17.89 6.52
N ALA A 259 -1.99 -18.61 6.53
CA ALA A 259 -1.29 -18.98 7.76
C ALA A 259 -0.73 -17.74 8.49
N VAL A 260 -0.13 -16.79 7.77
CA VAL A 260 0.42 -15.56 8.36
C VAL A 260 -0.68 -14.63 8.85
N GLU A 261 -1.73 -14.40 8.07
CA GLU A 261 -2.86 -13.55 8.47
C GLU A 261 -3.53 -14.07 9.75
N GLN A 262 -3.73 -15.40 9.86
CA GLN A 262 -4.26 -16.01 11.10
C GLN A 262 -3.38 -15.75 12.32
N LEU A 263 -2.05 -15.80 12.15
CA LEU A 263 -1.12 -15.48 13.25
C LEU A 263 -1.19 -14.01 13.62
N ILE A 264 -1.25 -13.11 12.64
CA ILE A 264 -1.36 -11.66 12.86
C ILE A 264 -2.64 -11.35 13.62
N ASP A 265 -3.78 -11.86 13.16
CA ASP A 265 -5.06 -11.69 13.85
C ASP A 265 -4.96 -12.19 15.29
N PHE A 266 -4.41 -13.39 15.50
CA PHE A 266 -4.26 -13.98 16.83
C PHE A 266 -3.43 -13.12 17.79
N VAL A 267 -2.27 -12.63 17.35
CA VAL A 267 -1.34 -11.88 18.24
C VAL A 267 -1.73 -10.42 18.43
N THR A 268 -2.59 -9.89 17.55
CA THR A 268 -3.03 -8.49 17.59
C THR A 268 -4.33 -8.28 18.35
N VAL A 269 -5.21 -9.30 18.41
CA VAL A 269 -6.44 -9.29 19.22
C VAL A 269 -6.13 -8.79 20.63
N THR A 270 -6.80 -7.71 21.00
CA THR A 270 -6.72 -7.14 22.34
C THR A 270 -7.66 -7.93 23.23
N GLY A 271 -7.10 -8.64 24.22
CA GLY A 271 -7.86 -9.18 25.35
C GLY A 271 -8.29 -8.09 26.31
#